data_AF-X1FA51-F1
#
_entry.id   AF-X1FA51-F1
#
_cell.length_a   1.000
_cell.length_b   1.000
_cell.length_c   1.000
_cell.angle_alpha   90.00
_cell.angle_beta   90.00
_cell.angle_gamma   90.00
#
_symmetry.space_group_name_H-M   'P 1'
#
loop_
_entity.id
_entity.type
_entity.pdbx_description
1 polymer ?
#
loop_
_entity_poly.entity_id
_entity_poly.type
_entity_poly.pdbx_seq_one_letter_code
_entity_poly.pdbx_strand_id
1 'polypeptide(L)'
;MKKNSKNSFQNKSVMSRKNLISYFILTLTILIYSSALPHTLKIFGKNCLSYWQWRENEENFIEDALDINAMYGNFRGNIEWYIYEPSNVKYALRKEGMRKRFVEFKNPKWSLRAGNFYQSFGRGLILNQTVEITGNIDRNIDGFNLSHSIKFLTISFRF
;
A
#
# COMPACT_ATOMS: atom_id res chain seq x y z
N MET A 1 36.85 58.15 37.18
CA MET A 1 36.60 56.72 37.50
C MET A 1 35.11 56.41 37.39
N LYS A 2 34.66 55.68 36.36
CA LYS A 2 33.56 54.70 36.48
C LYS A 2 33.58 53.76 35.28
N LYS A 3 33.80 52.48 35.57
CA LYS A 3 33.99 51.34 34.66
C LYS A 3 32.71 50.95 33.92
N ASN A 4 32.92 50.50 32.69
CA ASN A 4 32.28 49.37 32.00
C ASN A 4 31.20 48.60 32.80
N SER A 5 29.99 48.56 32.27
CA SER A 5 29.20 47.32 32.18
C SER A 5 28.10 47.50 31.13
N LYS A 6 27.73 46.41 30.43
CA LYS A 6 26.62 46.27 29.45
C LYS A 6 26.98 46.20 27.96
N ASN A 7 28.08 45.53 27.60
CA ASN A 7 28.27 45.00 26.23
C ASN A 7 28.38 43.46 26.23
N SER A 8 27.47 42.75 26.91
CA SER A 8 27.49 41.27 26.95
C SER A 8 26.19 40.59 26.53
N PHE A 9 25.20 41.31 26.04
CA PHE A 9 23.98 40.73 25.49
C PHE A 9 23.82 41.24 24.07
N GLN A 10 24.18 40.42 23.08
CA GLN A 10 23.68 40.42 21.68
C GLN A 10 24.58 39.57 20.75
N ASN A 11 25.28 38.54 21.25
CA ASN A 11 25.85 37.53 20.35
C ASN A 11 24.79 36.45 20.06
N LYS A 12 23.67 36.87 19.44
CA LYS A 12 22.76 35.93 18.79
C LYS A 12 23.46 35.47 17.53
N SER A 13 23.93 34.23 17.52
CA SER A 13 24.53 33.58 16.35
C SER A 13 23.53 33.55 15.19
N VAL A 14 23.54 34.58 14.34
CA VAL A 14 22.80 34.58 13.08
C VAL A 14 23.50 33.56 12.18
N MET A 15 22.87 32.40 12.00
CA MET A 15 23.42 31.33 11.18
C MET A 15 23.51 31.82 9.73
N SER A 16 24.73 31.89 9.21
CA SER A 16 25.00 32.32 7.82
C SER A 16 24.21 31.45 6.83
N ARG A 17 23.64 32.07 5.78
CA ARG A 17 22.91 31.40 4.69
C ARG A 17 23.70 30.23 4.09
N LYS A 18 25.04 30.33 4.06
CA LYS A 18 25.95 29.27 3.58
C LYS A 18 25.93 28.03 4.50
N ASN A 19 25.82 28.22 5.82
CA ASN A 19 25.74 27.14 6.79
C ASN A 19 24.39 26.41 6.72
N LEU A 20 23.30 27.16 6.52
CA LEU A 20 21.96 26.60 6.29
C LEU A 20 21.89 25.68 5.06
N ILE A 21 22.48 26.12 3.95
CA ILE A 21 22.54 25.32 2.71
C ILE A 21 23.41 24.07 2.94
N SER A 22 24.54 24.19 3.65
CA SER A 22 25.40 23.05 3.97
C SER A 22 24.69 21.99 4.82
N TYR A 23 23.94 22.38 5.86
CA TYR A 23 23.14 21.46 6.66
C TYR A 23 21.99 20.83 5.86
N PHE A 24 21.38 21.57 4.94
CA PHE A 24 20.35 21.04 4.06
C PHE A 24 20.92 19.96 3.11
N ILE A 25 22.09 20.20 2.52
CA ILE A 25 22.77 19.22 1.67
C ILE A 25 23.21 17.99 2.49
N LEU A 26 23.70 18.19 3.72
CA LEU A 26 24.10 17.11 4.62
C LEU A 26 22.90 16.23 5.01
N THR A 27 21.77 16.84 5.35
CA THR A 27 20.55 16.09 5.70
C THR A 27 19.96 15.37 4.49
N LEU A 28 19.99 15.99 3.31
CA LEU A 28 19.57 15.36 2.06
C LEU A 28 20.46 14.16 1.70
N THR A 29 21.78 14.28 1.85
CA THR A 29 22.72 13.17 1.60
C THR A 29 22.52 12.04 2.61
N ILE A 30 22.34 12.31 3.90
CA ILE A 30 22.03 11.28 4.90
C ILE A 30 20.71 10.57 4.58
N LEU A 31 19.69 11.28 4.08
CA LEU A 31 18.44 10.68 3.62
C LEU A 31 18.65 9.72 2.44
N ILE A 32 19.47 10.13 1.47
CA ILE A 32 19.82 9.32 0.29
C ILE A 32 20.64 8.07 0.69
N TYR A 33 21.54 8.18 1.66
CA TYR A 33 22.30 7.04 2.16
C TYR A 33 21.44 6.07 2.98
N SER A 34 20.45 6.57 3.75
CA SER A 34 19.53 5.73 4.53
C SER A 34 18.63 4.85 3.63
N SER A 35 18.27 5.33 2.43
CA SER A 35 17.52 4.53 1.46
C SER A 35 18.38 3.52 0.67
N ALA A 36 19.71 3.58 0.79
CA ALA A 36 20.65 2.75 0.04
C ALA A 36 20.97 1.39 0.69
N LEU A 37 20.25 0.98 1.74
CA LEU A 37 20.33 -0.40 2.21
C LEU A 37 19.93 -1.34 1.06
N PRO A 38 20.69 -2.41 0.79
CA PRO A 38 20.38 -3.34 -0.27
C PRO A 38 19.09 -4.07 0.09
N HIS A 39 18.00 -3.69 -0.56
CA HIS A 39 16.74 -4.38 -0.43
C HIS A 39 16.62 -5.40 -1.56
N THR A 40 16.24 -6.63 -1.23
CA THR A 40 16.00 -7.65 -2.25
C THR A 40 14.66 -7.39 -2.92
N LEU A 41 14.67 -7.23 -4.24
CA LEU A 41 13.46 -7.30 -5.04
C LEU A 41 13.00 -8.76 -5.12
N LYS A 42 11.78 -9.04 -4.66
CA LYS A 42 11.14 -10.34 -4.79
C LYS A 42 9.93 -10.19 -5.68
N ILE A 43 9.91 -10.90 -6.79
CA ILE A 43 8.76 -11.01 -7.68
C ILE A 43 8.30 -12.45 -7.62
N PHE A 44 7.01 -12.65 -7.39
CA PHE A 44 6.40 -13.97 -7.35
C PHE A 44 4.96 -13.87 -7.82
N GLY A 45 4.42 -14.97 -8.31
CA GLY A 45 3.06 -14.98 -8.81
C GLY A 45 2.50 -16.39 -8.89
N LYS A 46 1.21 -16.44 -9.16
CA LYS A 46 0.45 -17.67 -9.39
C LYS A 46 -0.41 -17.46 -10.62
N ASN A 47 -0.38 -18.43 -11.52
CA ASN A 47 -1.40 -18.56 -12.57
C ASN A 47 -2.29 -19.76 -12.20
N CYS A 48 -3.60 -19.63 -12.38
CA CYS A 48 -4.58 -20.62 -11.97
C CYS A 48 -5.68 -20.72 -13.03
N LEU A 49 -5.56 -21.73 -13.89
CA LEU A 49 -6.61 -22.14 -14.80
C LEU A 49 -7.56 -23.11 -14.09
N SER A 50 -8.85 -22.83 -14.13
CA SER A 50 -9.90 -23.64 -13.51
C SER A 50 -10.97 -23.95 -14.53
N TYR A 51 -11.50 -25.17 -14.48
CA TYR A 51 -12.66 -25.60 -15.24
C TYR A 51 -13.70 -26.15 -14.28
N TRP A 52 -14.96 -25.74 -14.45
CA TRP A 52 -16.07 -26.24 -13.65
C TRP A 52 -17.37 -26.19 -14.44
N GLN A 53 -18.35 -26.97 -13.99
CA GLN A 53 -19.64 -27.13 -14.67
C GLN A 53 -20.77 -27.06 -13.64
N TRP A 54 -21.85 -26.34 -13.98
CA TRP A 54 -23.09 -26.41 -13.21
C TRP A 54 -23.80 -27.74 -13.50
N ARG A 55 -24.12 -28.49 -12.44
CA ARG A 55 -24.77 -29.80 -12.56
C ARG A 55 -26.16 -29.73 -13.18
N GLU A 56 -26.91 -28.65 -12.94
CA GLU A 56 -28.33 -28.55 -13.30
C GLU A 56 -28.56 -28.17 -14.77
N ASN A 57 -27.72 -27.29 -15.31
CA ASN A 57 -27.90 -26.72 -16.66
C ASN A 57 -26.78 -27.10 -17.64
N GLU A 58 -25.82 -27.95 -17.21
CA GLU A 58 -24.64 -28.37 -17.98
C GLU A 58 -23.75 -27.21 -18.50
N GLU A 59 -23.95 -26.00 -17.98
CA GLU A 59 -23.15 -24.83 -18.34
C GLU A 59 -21.70 -25.03 -17.89
N ASN A 60 -20.79 -24.93 -18.86
CA ASN A 60 -19.36 -25.08 -18.68
C ASN A 60 -18.69 -23.72 -18.50
N PHE A 61 -17.71 -23.67 -17.60
CA PHE A 61 -16.95 -22.46 -17.33
C PHE A 61 -15.47 -22.76 -17.30
N ILE A 62 -14.71 -21.83 -17.88
CA ILE A 62 -13.26 -21.77 -17.80
C ILE A 62 -12.91 -20.44 -17.14
N GLU A 63 -12.00 -20.47 -16.19
CA GLU A 63 -11.52 -19.29 -15.48
C GLU A 63 -10.01 -19.29 -15.45
N ASP A 64 -9.38 -18.17 -15.78
CA ASP A 64 -7.94 -17.97 -15.63
C ASP A 64 -7.67 -16.76 -14.73
N ALA A 65 -6.87 -16.98 -13.69
CA ALA A 65 -6.44 -15.96 -12.76
C ALA A 65 -4.91 -15.89 -12.72
N LEU A 66 -4.36 -14.73 -13.09
CA LEU A 66 -2.95 -14.40 -12.97
C LEU A 66 -2.76 -13.38 -11.85
N ASP A 67 -2.11 -13.79 -10.76
CA ASP A 67 -1.73 -12.93 -9.64
C ASP A 67 -0.21 -12.74 -9.63
N ILE A 68 0.23 -11.48 -9.62
CA ILE A 68 1.64 -11.09 -9.60
C ILE A 68 1.86 -10.17 -8.42
N ASN A 69 2.85 -10.50 -7.58
CA ASN A 69 3.28 -9.69 -6.46
C ASN A 69 4.74 -9.26 -6.64
N ALA A 70 5.02 -8.05 -6.19
CA ALA A 70 6.36 -7.51 -6.10
C ALA A 70 6.59 -6.96 -4.69
N MET A 71 7.74 -7.25 -4.10
CA MET A 71 8.17 -6.72 -2.81
C MET A 71 9.59 -6.16 -2.94
N TYR A 72 9.77 -4.94 -2.47
CA TYR A 72 11.06 -4.27 -2.44
C TYR A 72 11.21 -3.49 -1.13
N GLY A 73 11.90 -4.10 -0.17
CA GLY A 73 12.03 -3.56 1.18
C GLY A 73 10.68 -3.34 1.85
N ASN A 74 10.37 -2.08 2.16
CA ASN A 74 9.10 -1.68 2.79
C ASN A 74 7.95 -1.50 1.79
N PHE A 75 8.22 -1.62 0.49
CA PHE A 75 7.20 -1.57 -0.55
C PHE A 75 6.68 -2.96 -0.91
N ARG A 76 5.38 -3.05 -1.14
CA ARG A 76 4.75 -4.18 -1.81
C ARG A 76 3.73 -3.69 -2.83
N GLY A 77 3.61 -4.42 -3.92
CA GLY A 77 2.56 -4.22 -4.91
C GLY A 77 2.00 -5.55 -5.37
N ASN A 78 0.78 -5.51 -5.88
CA ASN A 78 0.10 -6.66 -6.46
C ASN A 78 -0.73 -6.21 -7.64
N ILE A 79 -0.76 -7.05 -8.67
CA ILE A 79 -1.69 -6.97 -9.79
C ILE A 79 -2.31 -8.35 -9.97
N GLU A 80 -3.64 -8.40 -10.06
CA GLU A 80 -4.39 -9.60 -10.41
C GLU A 80 -5.21 -9.34 -11.67
N TRP A 81 -5.02 -10.20 -12.66
CA TRP A 81 -5.80 -10.23 -13.90
C TRP A 81 -6.65 -11.49 -13.92
N TYR A 82 -7.90 -11.35 -14.34
CA TYR A 82 -8.88 -12.43 -14.33
C TYR A 82 -9.69 -12.46 -15.61
N ILE A 83 -9.84 -13.64 -16.20
CA ILE A 83 -10.63 -13.88 -17.40
C ILE A 83 -11.55 -15.07 -17.11
N TYR A 84 -12.77 -15.05 -17.64
CA TYR A 84 -13.66 -16.20 -17.59
C TYR A 84 -14.43 -16.37 -18.89
N GLU A 85 -14.76 -17.61 -19.22
CA GLU A 85 -15.57 -17.98 -20.37
C GLU A 85 -16.68 -18.94 -19.95
N PRO A 86 -17.91 -18.82 -20.49
CA PRO A 86 -18.35 -17.75 -21.38
C PRO A 86 -18.51 -16.42 -20.63
N SER A 87 -18.21 -15.29 -21.30
CA SER A 87 -18.36 -13.93 -20.77
C SER A 87 -19.86 -13.52 -20.67
N ASN A 88 -20.64 -14.27 -19.90
CA ASN A 88 -22.09 -14.10 -19.86
C ASN A 88 -22.50 -13.04 -18.83
N VAL A 89 -23.16 -11.98 -19.31
CA VAL A 89 -23.66 -10.82 -18.54
C VAL A 89 -24.69 -11.20 -17.45
N LYS A 90 -25.24 -12.42 -17.49
CA LYS A 90 -26.18 -12.93 -16.47
C LYS A 90 -25.59 -12.95 -15.06
N TYR A 91 -24.27 -13.05 -14.92
CA TYR A 91 -23.57 -13.05 -13.64
C TYR A 91 -22.91 -11.69 -13.38
N ALA A 92 -23.71 -10.63 -13.27
CA ALA A 92 -23.27 -9.23 -13.18
C ALA A 92 -22.26 -8.90 -12.06
N LEU A 93 -22.12 -9.78 -11.07
CA LEU A 93 -21.14 -9.65 -9.98
C LEU A 93 -19.72 -10.14 -10.36
N ARG A 94 -19.57 -10.81 -11.51
CA ARG A 94 -18.29 -11.29 -12.03
C ARG A 94 -17.77 -10.35 -13.10
N LYS A 95 -16.55 -9.84 -12.88
CA LYS A 95 -15.90 -8.87 -13.75
C LYS A 95 -14.58 -9.42 -14.26
N GLU A 96 -14.42 -9.40 -15.58
CA GLU A 96 -13.15 -9.69 -16.25
C GLU A 96 -12.20 -8.50 -16.19
N GLY A 97 -10.91 -8.78 -16.33
CA GLY A 97 -9.83 -7.81 -16.35
C GLY A 97 -9.11 -7.68 -15.02
N MET A 98 -8.62 -6.47 -14.73
CA MET A 98 -7.80 -6.21 -13.55
C MET A 98 -8.66 -6.08 -12.29
N ARG A 99 -8.57 -7.08 -11.41
CA ARG A 99 -9.36 -7.18 -10.17
C ARG A 99 -8.63 -6.65 -8.95
N LYS A 100 -7.31 -6.75 -8.92
CA LYS A 100 -6.50 -6.21 -7.83
C LYS A 100 -5.37 -5.40 -8.44
N ARG A 101 -5.18 -4.19 -7.95
CA ARG A 101 -4.04 -3.34 -8.24
C ARG A 101 -3.76 -2.47 -7.03
N PHE A 102 -2.60 -2.63 -6.42
CA PHE A 102 -2.21 -1.71 -5.38
C PHE A 102 -0.70 -1.57 -5.28
N VAL A 103 -0.29 -0.46 -4.69
CA VAL A 103 1.05 -0.26 -4.15
C VAL A 103 0.89 0.16 -2.69
N GLU A 104 1.69 -0.43 -1.82
CA GLU A 104 1.71 -0.12 -0.40
C GLU A 104 3.14 0.05 0.08
N PHE A 105 3.34 1.09 0.88
CA PHE A 105 4.51 1.25 1.72
C PHE A 105 4.14 0.95 3.17
N LYS A 106 4.96 0.13 3.85
CA LYS A 106 4.74 -0.26 5.25
C LYS A 106 5.99 -0.03 6.09
N ASN A 107 5.81 0.74 7.17
CA ASN A 107 6.78 0.99 8.20
C ASN A 107 6.19 0.53 9.55
N PRO A 108 6.95 0.24 10.61
CA PRO A 108 6.38 -0.22 11.88
C PRO A 108 5.39 0.76 12.54
N LYS A 109 5.50 2.06 12.23
CA LYS A 109 4.64 3.11 12.80
C LYS A 109 3.51 3.56 11.88
N TRP A 110 3.64 3.37 10.58
CA TRP A 110 2.65 3.85 9.62
C TRP A 110 2.71 3.07 8.31
N SER A 111 1.61 3.07 7.59
CA SER A 111 1.52 2.48 6.26
C SER A 111 0.65 3.35 5.36
N LEU A 112 1.01 3.40 4.08
CA LEU A 112 0.24 4.07 3.05
C LEU A 112 -0.01 3.08 1.92
N ARG A 113 -1.26 2.94 1.50
CA ARG A 113 -1.67 2.14 0.35
C ARG A 113 -2.44 3.02 -0.63
N ALA A 114 -2.13 2.85 -1.91
CA ALA A 114 -2.88 3.41 -3.03
C ALA A 114 -3.39 2.27 -3.94
N GLY A 115 -4.65 2.34 -4.35
CA GLY A 115 -5.31 1.33 -5.18
C GLY A 115 -6.32 0.49 -4.39
N ASN A 116 -6.47 -0.78 -4.76
CA ASN A 116 -7.45 -1.66 -4.15
C ASN A 116 -7.10 -2.04 -2.71
N PHE A 117 -8.08 -1.91 -1.81
CA PHE A 117 -8.03 -2.44 -0.46
C PHE A 117 -9.33 -3.16 -0.09
N TYR A 118 -9.19 -4.17 0.77
CA TYR A 118 -10.32 -4.92 1.34
C TYR A 118 -10.85 -4.20 2.56
N GLN A 119 -12.18 -4.06 2.63
CA GLN A 119 -12.85 -3.49 3.78
C GLN A 119 -13.08 -4.60 4.82
N SER A 120 -12.24 -4.63 5.86
CA SER A 120 -12.54 -5.37 7.09
C SER A 120 -13.00 -4.37 8.15
N PHE A 121 -14.30 -4.39 8.49
CA PHE A 121 -14.90 -3.55 9.53
C PHE A 121 -14.53 -4.04 10.94
N GLY A 122 -13.23 -4.08 11.26
CA GLY A 122 -12.75 -4.36 12.62
C GLY A 122 -13.05 -5.77 13.16
N ARG A 123 -12.32 -6.16 14.21
CA ARG A 123 -12.59 -7.40 14.96
C ARG A 123 -13.84 -7.20 15.81
N GLY A 124 -14.97 -7.76 15.37
CA GLY A 124 -16.23 -7.78 16.15
C GLY A 124 -17.49 -7.50 15.35
N LEU A 125 -17.37 -6.86 14.18
CA LEU A 125 -18.40 -6.78 13.15
C LEU A 125 -17.80 -7.33 11.85
N ILE A 126 -17.50 -8.62 11.88
CA ILE A 126 -16.83 -9.31 10.78
C ILE A 126 -17.86 -9.50 9.66
N LEU A 127 -18.07 -8.46 8.85
CA LEU A 127 -18.37 -8.69 7.45
C LEU A 127 -17.06 -9.23 6.85
N ASN A 128 -16.86 -10.54 6.96
CA ASN A 128 -15.69 -11.21 6.42
C ASN A 128 -15.84 -11.15 4.90
N GLN A 129 -15.32 -10.10 4.28
CA GLN A 129 -15.04 -10.12 2.85
C GLN A 129 -13.75 -10.93 2.66
N THR A 130 -13.74 -12.17 3.16
CA THR A 130 -12.91 -13.20 2.54
C THR A 130 -13.28 -13.21 1.08
N VAL A 131 -12.28 -13.31 0.20
CA VAL A 131 -12.51 -13.62 -1.22
C VAL A 131 -13.43 -14.84 -1.25
N GLU A 132 -14.70 -14.62 -1.58
CA GLU A 132 -15.66 -15.69 -1.68
C GLU A 132 -15.36 -16.40 -2.98
N ILE A 133 -14.53 -17.45 -2.90
CA ILE A 133 -14.03 -18.19 -4.07
C ILE A 133 -15.21 -18.75 -4.88
N THR A 134 -16.31 -19.13 -4.20
CA THR A 134 -17.51 -19.71 -4.82
C THR A 134 -18.27 -18.71 -5.71
N GLY A 135 -18.42 -17.45 -5.27
CA GLY A 135 -19.16 -16.41 -6.00
C GLY A 135 -18.28 -15.51 -6.87
N ASN A 136 -16.99 -15.45 -6.56
CA ASN A 136 -15.98 -14.59 -7.18
C ASN A 136 -16.39 -13.10 -7.26
N ILE A 137 -17.14 -12.62 -6.26
CA ILE A 137 -17.70 -11.27 -6.22
C ILE A 137 -16.58 -10.26 -5.94
N ASP A 138 -16.42 -9.28 -6.83
CA ASP A 138 -15.48 -8.17 -6.63
C ASP A 138 -16.05 -7.17 -5.61
N ARG A 139 -15.43 -7.11 -4.42
CA ARG A 139 -15.77 -6.14 -3.36
C ARG A 139 -14.63 -5.17 -3.06
N ASN A 140 -13.72 -5.00 -4.02
CA ASN A 140 -12.59 -4.11 -3.84
C ASN A 140 -13.04 -2.65 -3.80
N ILE A 141 -12.48 -1.89 -2.86
CA ILE A 141 -12.58 -0.44 -2.86
C ILE A 141 -11.26 0.11 -3.39
N ASP A 142 -11.34 0.91 -4.45
CA ASP A 142 -10.22 1.71 -4.93
C ASP A 142 -10.09 2.97 -4.08
N GLY A 143 -8.87 3.30 -3.65
CA GLY A 143 -8.64 4.58 -2.99
C GLY A 143 -7.30 4.68 -2.29
N PHE A 144 -7.25 5.53 -1.27
CA PHE A 144 -6.05 5.75 -0.47
C PHE A 144 -6.31 5.36 0.98
N ASN A 145 -5.42 4.56 1.55
CA ASN A 145 -5.48 4.17 2.95
C ASN A 145 -4.18 4.56 3.65
N LEU A 146 -4.29 5.49 4.60
CA LEU A 146 -3.22 5.88 5.50
C LEU A 146 -3.51 5.30 6.89
N SER A 147 -2.60 4.50 7.43
CA SER A 147 -2.71 3.96 8.77
C SER A 147 -1.52 4.37 9.62
N HIS A 148 -1.77 4.68 10.89
CA HIS A 148 -0.77 5.04 11.87
C HIS A 148 -0.97 4.22 13.14
N SER A 149 0.09 3.59 13.63
CA SER A 149 0.09 2.70 14.79
C SER A 149 0.97 3.25 15.91
N ILE A 150 0.34 3.47 17.06
CA ILE A 150 0.96 3.72 18.37
C ILE A 150 0.88 2.40 19.16
N LYS A 151 1.73 2.20 20.17
CA LYS A 151 1.90 0.93 20.92
C LYS A 151 0.60 0.16 21.22
N PHE A 152 -0.49 0.85 21.53
CA PHE A 152 -1.80 0.24 21.87
C PHE A 152 -2.95 0.68 20.97
N LEU A 153 -2.72 1.53 19.96
CA LEU A 153 -3.79 2.12 19.15
C LEU A 153 -3.37 2.22 17.69
N THR A 154 -4.23 1.79 16.78
CA THR A 154 -4.06 2.03 15.33
C THR A 154 -5.21 2.89 14.82
N ILE A 155 -4.87 3.96 14.12
CA ILE A 155 -5.80 4.88 13.47
C ILE A 155 -5.63 4.72 11.97
N SER A 156 -6.71 4.54 11.24
CA SER A 156 -6.70 4.37 9.77
C SER A 156 -7.67 5.35 9.12
N PHE A 157 -7.18 6.11 8.16
CA PHE A 157 -7.95 6.98 7.28
C PHE A 157 -8.05 6.34 5.91
N ARG A 158 -9.25 6.28 5.35
CA ARG A 158 -9.52 5.71 4.02
C ARG A 158 -10.32 6.74 3.22
N PHE A 159 -9.90 6.96 1.99
CA PHE A 159 -10.50 7.87 1.02
C PHE A 159 -10.80 7.12 -0.26
#